data_AF-A0A6G3XZE9-F1
#
_entry.id   AF-A0A6G3XZE9-F1
#
_cell.length_a   1.000
_cell.length_b   1.000
_cell.length_c   1.000
_cell.angle_alpha   90.00
_cell.angle_beta   90.00
_cell.angle_gamma   90.00
#
_symmetry.space_group_name_H-M   'P 1'
#
loop_
_entity.id
_entity.type
_entity.pdbx_description
1 polymer ?
#
loop_
_entity_poly.entity_id
_entity_poly.type
_entity_poly.pdbx_seq_one_letter_code
_entity_poly.pdbx_strand_id
1 'polypeptide(L)'
;LLELIRLAESVGLRALQVTVADEREWDLFESEGPIGRGQRWALEHPDHPLHAEVTAEIDARRTGYYGGYRSYLTLAYLVLST
;
A
#
# COMPACT_ATOMS: atom_id res chain seq x y z
N LEU A 1 10.43 12.75 -4.51
CA LEU A 1 11.28 11.94 -5.43
C LEU A 1 12.69 12.48 -5.55
N LEU A 2 12.90 13.74 -5.99
CA LEU A 2 14.24 14.28 -6.17
C LEU A 2 15.11 14.18 -4.91
N GLU A 3 14.54 14.45 -3.73
CA GLU A 3 15.26 14.35 -2.45
C GLU A 3 15.76 12.92 -2.16
N LEU A 4 14.98 11.88 -2.52
CA LEU A 4 15.41 10.49 -2.37
C LEU A 4 16.58 10.17 -3.32
N ILE A 5 16.55 10.71 -4.53
CA ILE A 5 17.66 10.58 -5.49
C ILE A 5 18.91 11.27 -4.93
N ARG A 6 18.78 12.51 -4.42
CA ARG A 6 19.91 13.24 -3.83
C ARG A 6 20.46 12.55 -2.58
N LEU A 7 19.60 11.91 -1.80
CA LEU A 7 20.03 11.09 -0.66
C LEU A 7 20.89 9.91 -1.13
N ALA A 8 20.47 9.18 -2.16
CA ALA A 8 21.28 8.10 -2.73
C ALA A 8 22.64 8.62 -3.24
N GLU A 9 22.65 9.75 -3.93
CA GLU A 9 23.88 10.37 -4.44
C GLU A 9 24.82 10.83 -3.33
N SER A 10 24.28 11.27 -2.18
CA SER A 10 25.09 11.68 -1.03
C SER A 10 25.92 10.55 -0.44
N VAL A 11 25.54 9.29 -0.70
CA VAL A 11 26.26 8.08 -0.27
C VAL A 11 26.97 7.37 -1.43
N GLY A 12 27.14 8.04 -2.57
CA GLY A 12 27.88 7.52 -3.73
C GLY A 12 27.07 6.60 -4.64
N LEU A 13 25.75 6.54 -4.50
CA LEU A 13 24.87 5.76 -5.38
C LEU A 13 24.20 6.64 -6.43
N ARG A 14 24.02 6.13 -7.64
CA ARG A 14 23.29 6.78 -8.75
C ARG A 14 21.99 6.03 -9.02
N ALA A 15 20.92 6.78 -9.23
CA ALA A 15 19.62 6.22 -9.62
C ALA A 15 19.62 5.87 -11.12
N LEU A 16 19.56 4.59 -11.44
CA LEU A 16 19.45 4.08 -12.80
C LEU A 16 18.00 4.11 -13.29
N GLN A 17 17.06 3.86 -12.37
CA GLN A 17 15.62 3.88 -12.64
C GLN A 17 14.89 4.39 -11.39
N VAL A 18 13.87 5.22 -11.63
CA VAL A 18 12.94 5.70 -10.59
C VAL A 18 11.53 5.53 -11.11
N THR A 19 10.72 4.75 -10.40
CA THR A 19 9.28 4.62 -10.66
C THR A 19 8.50 4.89 -9.39
N VAL A 20 7.20 5.15 -9.54
CA VAL A 20 6.28 5.40 -8.44
C VAL A 20 5.06 4.53 -8.66
N ALA A 21 4.58 3.89 -7.59
CA ALA A 21 3.32 3.17 -7.62
C ALA A 21 2.19 4.14 -7.99
N ASP A 22 1.48 3.88 -9.06
CA ASP A 22 0.31 4.66 -9.42
C ASP A 22 -0.89 4.25 -8.56
N GLU A 23 -1.99 4.98 -8.70
CA GLU A 23 -3.21 4.66 -7.95
C GLU A 23 -3.76 3.28 -8.30
N ARG A 24 -3.54 2.79 -9.53
CA ARG A 24 -4.01 1.47 -9.94
C ARG A 24 -3.24 0.37 -9.21
N GLU A 25 -1.92 0.52 -9.09
CA GLU A 25 -1.08 -0.40 -8.32
C GLU A 25 -1.52 -0.44 -6.86
N TRP A 26 -1.80 0.72 -6.25
CA TRP A 26 -2.36 0.79 -4.90
C TRP A 26 -3.75 0.16 -4.80
N ASP A 27 -4.62 0.37 -5.78
CA ASP A 27 -5.97 -0.21 -5.80
C ASP A 27 -5.88 -1.73 -5.80
N LEU A 28 -4.99 -2.31 -6.61
CA LEU A 28 -4.76 -3.75 -6.65
C LEU A 28 -4.15 -4.24 -5.35
N PHE A 29 -3.15 -3.54 -4.79
CA PHE A 29 -2.54 -3.91 -3.52
C PHE A 29 -3.55 -3.96 -2.37
N GLU A 30 -4.37 -2.92 -2.19
CA GLU A 30 -5.35 -2.87 -1.11
C GLU A 30 -6.48 -3.89 -1.35
N SER A 31 -6.99 -3.98 -2.58
CA SER A 31 -8.13 -4.84 -2.92
C SER A 31 -7.80 -6.33 -3.02
N GLU A 32 -6.57 -6.72 -3.35
CA GLU A 32 -6.14 -8.13 -3.33
C GLU A 32 -5.50 -8.53 -2.00
N GLY A 33 -4.89 -7.56 -1.31
CA GLY A 33 -4.17 -7.69 -0.06
C GLY A 33 -5.06 -7.46 1.16
N PRO A 34 -4.78 -6.47 2.01
CA PRO A 34 -5.42 -6.35 3.34
C PRO A 34 -6.94 -6.29 3.30
N ILE A 35 -7.53 -5.41 2.47
CA ILE A 35 -8.99 -5.27 2.39
C ILE A 35 -9.60 -6.53 1.78
N GLY A 36 -9.03 -7.01 0.67
CA GLY A 36 -9.53 -8.19 -0.04
C GLY A 36 -9.48 -9.47 0.77
N ARG A 37 -8.30 -9.79 1.34
CA ARG A 37 -8.10 -11.01 2.14
C ARG A 37 -8.97 -11.00 3.37
N GLY A 38 -9.02 -9.87 4.08
CA GLY A 38 -9.90 -9.71 5.24
C GLY A 38 -11.36 -9.94 4.84
N GLN A 39 -11.82 -9.31 3.76
CA GLN A 39 -13.22 -9.42 3.33
C GLN A 39 -13.59 -10.86 2.94
N ARG A 40 -12.71 -11.56 2.22
CA ARG A 40 -12.92 -12.98 1.89
C ARG A 40 -12.97 -13.84 3.14
N TRP A 41 -12.01 -13.65 4.05
CA TRP A 41 -11.99 -14.39 5.31
C TRP A 41 -13.27 -14.16 6.13
N ALA A 42 -13.75 -12.92 6.25
CA ALA A 42 -14.97 -12.60 6.97
C ALA A 42 -16.20 -13.29 6.36
N LEU A 43 -16.33 -13.25 5.02
CA LEU A 43 -17.40 -13.93 4.30
C LEU A 43 -17.38 -15.45 4.48
N GLU A 44 -16.20 -16.05 4.57
CA GLU A 44 -16.02 -17.50 4.79
C GLU A 44 -16.27 -17.93 6.24
N HIS A 45 -16.18 -17.00 7.21
CA HIS A 45 -16.19 -17.30 8.65
C HIS A 45 -17.18 -16.42 9.44
N PRO A 46 -18.48 -16.42 9.10
CA PRO A 46 -19.47 -15.50 9.69
C PRO A 46 -19.66 -15.68 11.21
N ASP A 47 -19.53 -16.92 11.71
CA ASP A 47 -19.74 -17.25 13.12
C ASP A 47 -18.44 -17.28 13.95
N HIS A 48 -17.30 -16.92 13.33
CA HIS A 48 -16.03 -16.93 14.05
C HIS A 48 -15.99 -15.80 15.11
N PRO A 49 -15.45 -16.04 16.32
CA PRO A 49 -15.44 -15.03 17.39
C PRO A 49 -14.79 -13.70 17.00
N LEU A 50 -13.84 -13.72 16.06
CA LEU A 50 -13.15 -12.53 15.54
C LEU A 50 -13.84 -11.86 14.34
N HIS A 51 -14.96 -12.39 13.84
CA HIS A 51 -15.61 -11.90 12.62
C HIS A 51 -15.93 -10.40 12.71
N ALA A 52 -16.50 -9.95 13.84
CA ALA A 52 -16.86 -8.55 14.05
C ALA A 52 -15.63 -7.63 14.08
N GLU A 53 -14.55 -8.05 14.74
CA GLU A 53 -13.31 -7.28 14.84
C GLU A 53 -12.65 -7.14 13.47
N VAL A 54 -12.50 -8.24 12.74
CA VAL A 54 -11.91 -8.24 11.39
C VAL A 54 -12.73 -7.38 10.43
N THR A 55 -14.06 -7.48 10.48
CA THR A 55 -14.95 -6.66 9.64
C THR A 55 -14.76 -5.17 9.93
N ALA A 56 -14.69 -4.79 11.21
CA ALA A 56 -14.48 -3.41 11.62
C ALA A 56 -13.10 -2.87 11.15
N GLU A 57 -12.04 -3.68 11.23
CA GLU A 57 -10.71 -3.31 10.74
C GLU A 57 -10.70 -3.09 9.23
N ILE A 58 -11.34 -3.99 8.46
CA ILE A 58 -11.45 -3.86 7.01
C ILE A 58 -12.20 -2.59 6.63
N ASP A 59 -13.31 -2.29 7.32
CA ASP A 59 -14.10 -1.09 7.06
C ASP A 59 -13.35 0.20 7.40
N ALA A 60 -12.62 0.20 8.52
CA ALA A 60 -11.74 1.32 8.89
C ALA A 60 -10.64 1.54 7.84
N ARG A 61 -10.00 0.46 7.38
CA ARG A 61 -8.96 0.53 6.34
C ARG A 61 -9.52 0.99 5.00
N ARG A 62 -10.68 0.48 4.59
CA ARG A 62 -11.39 0.89 3.37
C ARG A 62 -11.71 2.38 3.39
N THR A 63 -12.21 2.87 4.52
CA THR A 63 -12.48 4.30 4.74
C THR A 63 -11.19 5.13 4.66
N GLY A 64 -10.12 4.67 5.31
CA GLY A 64 -8.82 5.35 5.29
C GLY A 64 -8.18 5.42 3.90
N TYR A 65 -8.28 4.33 3.13
CA TYR A 65 -7.71 4.29 1.78
C TYR A 65 -8.53 5.12 0.79
N TYR A 66 -9.78 4.73 0.52
CA TYR A 66 -10.61 5.35 -0.52
C TYR A 66 -11.09 6.76 -0.15
N GLY A 67 -11.29 7.03 1.15
CA GLY A 67 -11.67 8.36 1.65
C GLY A 67 -10.48 9.22 2.07
N GLY A 68 -9.26 8.67 2.02
CA GLY A 68 -8.07 9.34 2.53
C GLY A 68 -6.88 9.17 1.60
N TYR A 69 -5.94 8.31 1.97
CA TYR A 69 -4.57 8.38 1.47
C TYR A 69 -4.33 7.89 0.04
N ARG A 70 -5.34 7.37 -0.68
CA ARG A 70 -5.21 6.78 -2.03
C ARG A 70 -4.46 7.66 -3.05
N SER A 71 -4.66 8.97 -3.01
CA SER A 71 -4.01 9.92 -3.94
C SER A 71 -2.93 10.79 -3.28
N TYR A 72 -2.66 10.57 -1.99
CA TYR A 72 -1.76 11.40 -1.18
C TYR A 72 -0.52 10.65 -0.70
N LEU A 73 -0.59 9.32 -0.57
CA LEU A 73 0.51 8.47 -0.16
C LEU A 73 0.83 7.49 -1.28
N THR A 74 2.12 7.35 -1.61
CA THR A 74 2.58 6.33 -2.55
C THR A 74 3.99 5.82 -2.24
N LEU A 75 4.42 4.77 -2.92
CA LEU A 75 5.75 4.17 -2.84
C LEU A 75 6.57 4.54 -4.08
N ALA A 76 7.84 4.86 -3.86
CA ALA A 76 8.81 5.05 -4.93
C ALA A 76 9.77 3.86 -4.96
N TYR A 77 10.04 3.34 -6.14
CA TYR A 77 11.00 2.27 -6.37
C TYR A 77 12.22 2.85 -7.08
N LEU A 78 13.40 2.67 -6.47
CA LEU A 78 14.67 3.17 -7.00
C LEU A 78 15.60 1.98 -7.25
N VAL A 79 16.12 1.88 -8.47
CA VAL A 79 17.23 0.98 -8.80
C VAL A 79 18.52 1.79 -8.74
N LEU A 80 19.45 1.38 -7.89
CA LEU A 80 20.67 2.13 -7.56
C LEU A 80 21.93 1.34 -7.95
N SER A 81 23.00 2.05 -8.35
CA SER A 81 24.35 1.50 -8.59
C SER A 81 25.42 2.49 -8.14
N THR A 82 26.62 2.00 -7.81
CA THR A 82 27.83 2.81 -7.62
C THR A 82 28.41 3.26 -8.94
#